data_AF-A0A942SA34-F1
#
_entry.id   AF-A0A942SA34-F1
#
_cell.length_a   1.000
_cell.length_b   1.000
_cell.length_c   1.000
_cell.angle_alpha   90.00
_cell.angle_beta   90.00
_cell.angle_gamma   90.00
#
_symmetry.space_group_name_H-M   'P 1'
#
loop_
_entity.id
_entity.type
_entity.pdbx_description
1 polymer ?
#
loop_
_entity_poly.entity_id
_entity_poly.type
_entity_poly.pdbx_seq_one_letter_code
_entity_poly.pdbx_strand_id
1 'polypeptide(L)'
;MSKASSRIKRRISAKNTLRNICEQQSNFLIIHYSCESFYDTPQGRTPRITSIAIRYFDTAQTKSFSIHKIAEFKNVPFEQIENHYDELEKIMLDEYFDFVSKHSKYSWIHLNMRDINYGFEAINHRYIVLGGV
;
A
#
# COMPACT_ATOMS: atom_id res chain seq x y z
N MET A 1 35.09 -14.54 4.79
CA MET A 1 34.29 -15.23 3.73
C MET A 1 34.39 -14.44 2.44
N SER A 2 34.63 -15.09 1.29
CA SER A 2 34.73 -14.38 0.00
C SER A 2 33.37 -13.80 -0.45
N LYS A 3 33.39 -12.67 -1.18
CA LYS A 3 32.19 -12.06 -1.78
C LYS A 3 31.42 -13.02 -2.69
N ALA A 4 32.09 -14.01 -3.31
CA ALA A 4 31.45 -15.03 -4.12
C ALA A 4 30.61 -15.99 -3.27
N SER A 5 31.12 -16.42 -2.12
CA SER A 5 30.41 -17.32 -1.21
C SER A 5 29.14 -16.68 -0.63
N SER A 6 29.19 -15.39 -0.28
CA SER A 6 28.00 -14.67 0.24
C SER A 6 26.90 -14.50 -0.82
N ARG A 7 27.28 -14.24 -2.08
CA ARG A 7 26.33 -14.15 -3.21
C ARG A 7 25.59 -15.47 -3.45
N ILE A 8 26.29 -16.61 -3.40
CA ILE A 8 25.70 -17.94 -3.57
C ILE A 8 24.72 -18.22 -2.43
N LYS A 9 25.12 -17.98 -1.17
CA LYS A 9 24.24 -18.14 0.00
C LYS A 9 22.97 -17.29 -0.12
N ARG A 10 23.09 -16.02 -0.50
CA ARG A 10 21.95 -15.12 -0.72
C ARG A 10 21.00 -15.65 -1.81
N ARG A 11 21.54 -16.17 -2.92
CA ARG A 11 20.74 -16.75 -3.99
C ARG A 11 19.97 -17.98 -3.54
N ILE A 12 20.59 -18.88 -2.78
CA ILE A 12 19.92 -20.07 -2.24
C ILE A 12 18.79 -19.66 -1.29
N SER A 13 19.06 -18.73 -0.37
CA SER A 13 18.04 -18.20 0.55
C SER A 13 16.87 -17.59 -0.19
N ALA A 14 17.13 -16.71 -1.17
CA ALA A 14 16.07 -16.08 -1.97
C ALA A 14 15.21 -17.11 -2.73
N LYS A 15 15.83 -18.15 -3.30
CA LYS A 15 15.10 -19.25 -3.95
C LYS A 15 14.18 -19.98 -2.97
N ASN A 16 14.65 -20.26 -1.76
CA ASN A 16 13.84 -20.93 -0.74
C ASN A 16 12.68 -20.04 -0.29
N THR A 17 12.92 -18.74 -0.07
CA THR A 17 11.85 -17.78 0.24
C THR A 17 10.77 -17.76 -0.85
N LEU A 18 11.17 -17.65 -2.13
CA LEU A 18 10.23 -17.67 -3.24
C LEU A 18 9.44 -18.97 -3.32
N ARG A 19 10.11 -20.12 -3.09
CA ARG A 19 9.42 -21.41 -3.05
C ARG A 19 8.36 -21.45 -1.96
N ASN A 20 8.71 -21.04 -0.74
CA ASN A 20 7.77 -21.03 0.39
C ASN A 20 6.56 -20.12 0.12
N ILE A 21 6.78 -18.95 -0.48
CA ILE A 21 5.71 -18.05 -0.89
C ILE A 21 4.78 -18.74 -1.90
N CYS A 22 5.35 -19.43 -2.89
CA CYS A 22 4.58 -20.17 -3.90
C CYS A 22 3.86 -21.40 -3.35
N GLU A 23 4.32 -21.99 -2.24
CA GLU A 23 3.68 -23.14 -1.60
C GLU A 23 2.52 -22.72 -0.68
N GLN A 24 2.54 -21.49 -0.15
CA GLN A 24 1.58 -20.98 0.83
C GLN A 24 0.82 -19.76 0.31
N GLN A 25 0.46 -19.75 -0.98
CA GLN A 25 -0.01 -18.54 -1.67
C GLN A 25 -1.22 -17.88 -1.01
N SER A 26 -2.11 -18.68 -0.42
CA SER A 26 -3.32 -18.21 0.26
C SER A 26 -3.07 -17.38 1.52
N ASN A 27 -1.83 -17.36 2.02
CA ASN A 27 -1.42 -16.56 3.17
C ASN A 27 -0.77 -15.23 2.77
N PHE A 28 -0.63 -14.93 1.48
CA PHE A 28 0.05 -13.75 0.98
C PHE A 28 -0.88 -12.77 0.27
N LEU A 29 -0.69 -11.48 0.58
CA LEU A 29 -1.29 -10.35 -0.13
C LEU A 29 -0.19 -9.57 -0.82
N ILE A 30 -0.44 -9.12 -2.05
CA ILE A 30 0.44 -8.19 -2.76
C ILE A 30 -0.18 -6.80 -2.68
N ILE A 31 0.59 -5.81 -2.23
CA ILE A 31 0.14 -4.42 -2.13
C ILE A 31 1.00 -3.50 -2.98
N HIS A 32 0.34 -2.53 -3.61
CA HIS A 32 0.97 -1.35 -4.17
C HIS A 32 0.03 -0.15 -4.03
N TYR A 33 0.60 1.05 -4.02
CA TYR A 33 -0.18 2.28 -3.96
C TYR A 33 0.42 3.39 -4.80
N SER A 34 -0.46 4.31 -5.17
CA SER A 34 -0.14 5.52 -5.91
C SER A 34 -0.35 6.73 -5.00
N CYS A 35 0.50 7.72 -5.14
CA CYS A 35 0.41 8.98 -4.43
C CYS A 35 0.76 10.13 -5.37
N GLU A 36 0.61 11.36 -4.89
CA GLU A 36 1.13 12.55 -5.56
C GLU A 36 2.65 12.46 -5.79
N SER A 37 3.13 13.30 -6.71
CA SER A 37 4.55 13.43 -7.02
C SER A 37 5.37 13.80 -5.78
N PHE A 38 6.49 13.11 -5.57
CA PHE A 38 7.45 13.46 -4.52
C PHE A 38 8.20 14.78 -4.80
N TYR A 39 8.26 15.19 -6.07
CA TYR A 39 9.06 16.33 -6.51
C TYR A 39 8.33 17.66 -6.33
N ASP A 40 7.00 17.65 -6.25
CA ASP A 40 6.15 18.84 -6.17
C ASP A 40 5.50 18.95 -4.80
N THR A 41 6.31 19.01 -3.73
CA THR A 41 5.83 19.27 -2.36
C THR A 41 6.31 20.65 -1.88
N PRO A 42 5.63 21.76 -2.24
CA PRO A 42 6.05 23.13 -1.90
C PRO A 42 6.28 23.38 -0.40
N GLN A 43 5.73 22.53 0.47
CA GLN A 43 5.77 22.67 1.93
C GLN A 43 6.35 21.44 2.65
N GLY A 44 6.95 20.48 1.93
CA GLY A 44 7.51 19.26 2.54
C GLY A 44 6.46 18.35 3.20
N ARG A 45 5.19 18.46 2.79
CA ARG A 45 4.09 17.62 3.27
C ARG A 45 4.23 16.20 2.72
N THR A 46 3.76 15.21 3.50
CA THR A 46 3.64 13.84 3.02
C THR A 46 2.67 13.79 1.83
N PRO A 47 3.07 13.19 0.69
CA PRO A 47 2.23 13.11 -0.51
C PRO A 47 0.86 12.49 -0.22
N ARG A 48 -0.20 13.02 -0.85
CA ARG A 48 -1.54 12.41 -0.76
C ARG A 48 -1.58 11.08 -1.47
N ILE A 49 -2.32 10.14 -0.91
CA ILE A 49 -2.55 8.83 -1.48
C ILE A 49 -3.77 8.89 -2.39
N THR A 50 -3.58 8.54 -3.66
CA THR A 50 -4.62 8.59 -4.68
C THR A 50 -5.35 7.26 -4.81
N SER A 51 -4.64 6.15 -4.62
CA SER A 51 -5.20 4.80 -4.66
C SER A 51 -4.28 3.75 -4.04
N ILE A 52 -4.88 2.68 -3.52
CA ILE A 52 -4.22 1.48 -3.01
C ILE A 52 -4.85 0.26 -3.68
N ALA A 53 -4.02 -0.65 -4.18
CA ALA A 53 -4.46 -1.93 -4.73
C ALA A 53 -3.83 -3.08 -3.94
N ILE A 54 -4.68 -4.02 -3.52
CA ILE A 54 -4.28 -5.23 -2.81
C ILE A 54 -4.77 -6.43 -3.60
N ARG A 55 -3.88 -7.37 -3.89
CA ARG A 55 -4.19 -8.58 -4.64
C ARG A 55 -3.92 -9.81 -3.80
N TYR A 56 -4.91 -10.70 -3.72
CA TYR A 56 -4.73 -12.03 -3.17
C TYR A 56 -3.81 -12.85 -4.08
N PHE A 57 -2.74 -13.41 -3.53
CA PHE A 57 -1.71 -14.04 -4.35
C PHE A 57 -2.21 -15.34 -4.99
N ASP A 58 -3.05 -16.11 -4.30
CA ASP A 58 -3.61 -17.39 -4.76
C ASP A 58 -4.72 -17.25 -5.81
N THR A 59 -5.67 -16.34 -5.59
CA THR A 59 -6.89 -16.20 -6.42
C THR A 59 -6.77 -15.14 -7.49
N ALA A 60 -5.70 -14.32 -7.45
CA ALA A 60 -5.53 -13.15 -8.30
C ALA A 60 -6.62 -12.07 -8.17
N GLN A 61 -7.56 -12.20 -7.21
CA GLN A 61 -8.58 -11.19 -6.95
C GLN A 61 -7.94 -9.92 -6.40
N THR A 62 -8.36 -8.76 -6.90
CA THR A 62 -7.86 -7.46 -6.46
C THR A 62 -8.95 -6.69 -5.72
N LYS A 63 -8.62 -6.19 -4.53
CA LYS A 63 -9.37 -5.18 -3.81
C LYS A 63 -8.70 -3.82 -4.05
N SER A 64 -9.47 -2.87 -4.57
CA SER A 64 -9.00 -1.52 -4.86
C SER A 64 -9.69 -0.49 -3.97
N PHE A 65 -8.89 0.46 -3.50
CA PHE A 65 -9.28 1.65 -2.76
C PHE A 65 -8.78 2.85 -3.57
N SER A 66 -9.65 3.80 -3.90
CA SER A 66 -9.25 4.98 -4.67
C SER A 66 -10.14 6.16 -4.34
N ILE A 67 -9.58 7.36 -4.41
CA ILE A 67 -10.31 8.61 -4.18
C ILE A 67 -11.53 8.71 -5.11
N HIS A 68 -11.36 8.36 -6.38
CA HIS A 68 -12.43 8.39 -7.39
C HIS A 68 -13.60 7.47 -7.02
N LYS A 69 -13.31 6.27 -6.49
CA LYS A 69 -14.34 5.32 -6.05
C LYS A 69 -15.11 5.85 -4.85
N ILE A 70 -14.42 6.49 -3.89
CA ILE A 70 -15.08 7.09 -2.73
C ILE A 70 -15.88 8.32 -3.13
N ALA A 71 -15.37 9.15 -4.04
CA ALA A 71 -16.08 10.32 -4.57
C ALA A 71 -17.40 9.90 -5.25
N GLU A 72 -17.37 8.86 -6.08
CA GLU A 72 -18.56 8.28 -6.71
C GLU A 72 -19.55 7.79 -5.64
N PHE A 73 -19.09 7.03 -4.65
CA PHE A 73 -19.94 6.55 -3.55
C PHE A 73 -20.57 7.68 -2.73
N LYS A 74 -19.86 8.79 -2.55
CA LYS A 74 -20.32 9.98 -1.82
C LYS A 74 -21.10 10.96 -2.69
N ASN A 75 -21.29 10.67 -3.99
CA ASN A 75 -21.89 11.59 -4.97
C ASN A 75 -21.16 12.95 -5.03
N VAL A 76 -19.84 12.97 -4.82
CA VAL A 76 -19.01 14.16 -4.99
C VAL A 76 -18.63 14.27 -6.48
N PRO A 77 -18.99 15.36 -7.18
CA PRO A 77 -18.59 15.57 -8.56
C PRO A 77 -17.05 15.55 -8.70
N PHE A 78 -16.54 15.00 -9.80
CA PHE A 78 -15.09 14.86 -10.01
C PHE A 78 -14.36 16.21 -9.97
N GLU A 79 -15.03 17.28 -10.40
CA GLU A 79 -14.51 18.65 -10.39
C GLU A 79 -14.36 19.21 -8.96
N GLN A 80 -15.01 18.60 -7.97
CA GLN A 80 -14.99 19.02 -6.57
C GLN A 80 -14.13 18.11 -5.68
N ILE A 81 -13.48 17.09 -6.25
CA ILE A 81 -12.62 16.17 -5.49
C ILE A 81 -11.51 16.92 -4.76
N GLU A 82 -10.85 17.88 -5.42
CA GLU A 82 -9.76 18.65 -4.80
C GLU A 82 -10.22 19.43 -3.55
N ASN A 83 -11.45 19.92 -3.56
CA ASN A 83 -12.02 20.67 -2.43
C ASN A 83 -12.38 19.76 -1.24
N HIS A 84 -12.58 18.46 -1.48
CA HIS A 84 -12.95 17.45 -0.48
C HIS A 84 -11.87 16.38 -0.31
N TYR A 85 -10.65 16.63 -0.79
CA TYR A 85 -9.66 15.58 -0.97
C TYR A 85 -9.32 14.90 0.36
N ASP A 86 -9.01 15.69 1.38
CA ASP A 86 -8.60 15.18 2.70
C ASP A 86 -9.74 14.34 3.34
N GLU A 87 -11.00 14.70 3.12
CA GLU A 87 -12.17 13.92 3.58
C GLU A 87 -12.27 12.59 2.82
N LEU A 88 -12.20 12.64 1.49
CA LEU A 88 -12.28 11.45 0.63
C LEU A 88 -11.11 10.49 0.88
N GLU A 89 -9.91 11.03 1.07
CA GLU A 89 -8.70 10.29 1.42
C GLU A 89 -8.84 9.61 2.76
N LYS A 90 -9.36 10.32 3.77
CA LYS A 90 -9.60 9.74 5.10
C LYS A 90 -10.57 8.55 5.01
N ILE A 91 -11.70 8.70 4.31
CA ILE A 91 -12.69 7.62 4.15
C ILE A 91 -12.08 6.42 3.40
N MET A 92 -11.31 6.68 2.33
CA MET A 92 -10.60 5.63 1.61
C MET A 92 -9.63 4.88 2.52
N LEU A 93 -8.90 5.60 3.38
CA LEU A 93 -7.98 5.02 4.34
C LEU A 93 -8.70 4.29 5.47
N ASP A 94 -9.86 4.77 5.94
CA ASP A 94 -10.72 4.05 6.88
C ASP A 94 -11.11 2.67 6.31
N GLU A 95 -11.54 2.59 5.04
CA GLU A 95 -11.83 1.31 4.37
C GLU A 95 -10.58 0.41 4.24
N TYR A 96 -9.42 1.01 3.94
CA TYR A 96 -8.16 0.29 3.83
C TYR A 96 -7.71 -0.30 5.17
N PHE A 97 -7.75 0.47 6.26
CA PHE A 97 -7.34 0.00 7.58
C PHE A 97 -8.32 -1.03 8.15
N ASP A 98 -9.62 -0.90 7.88
CA ASP A 98 -10.60 -1.96 8.18
C ASP A 98 -10.22 -3.26 7.46
N PHE A 99 -9.84 -3.20 6.18
CA PHE A 99 -9.34 -4.35 5.45
C PHE A 99 -8.06 -4.92 6.07
N VAL A 100 -7.07 -4.09 6.38
CA VAL A 100 -5.80 -4.53 7.01
C VAL A 100 -6.06 -5.24 8.34
N SER A 101 -6.98 -4.71 9.17
CA SER A 101 -7.31 -5.30 10.48
C SER A 101 -7.84 -6.73 10.37
N LYS A 102 -8.63 -7.00 9.32
CA LYS A 102 -9.20 -8.32 9.01
C LYS A 102 -8.17 -9.30 8.43
N HIS A 103 -7.01 -8.81 7.98
CA HIS A 103 -5.96 -9.61 7.35
C HIS A 103 -4.65 -9.62 8.16
N SER A 104 -4.73 -9.48 9.49
CA SER A 104 -3.56 -9.48 10.39
C SER A 104 -2.71 -10.75 10.36
N LYS A 105 -3.28 -11.88 9.90
CA LYS A 105 -2.56 -13.16 9.75
C LYS A 105 -1.87 -13.32 8.39
N TYR A 106 -2.14 -12.43 7.43
CA TYR A 106 -1.52 -12.47 6.12
C TYR A 106 -0.12 -11.88 6.14
N SER A 107 0.76 -12.43 5.31
CA SER A 107 2.05 -11.83 4.98
C SER A 107 1.90 -10.91 3.76
N TRP A 108 2.55 -9.75 3.80
CA TRP A 108 2.41 -8.72 2.78
C TRP A 108 3.65 -8.66 1.88
N ILE A 109 3.45 -8.76 0.59
CA ILE A 109 4.46 -8.60 -0.46
C ILE A 109 4.28 -7.19 -1.04
N HIS A 110 5.35 -6.42 -1.04
CA HIS A 110 5.37 -5.07 -1.58
C HIS A 110 6.59 -4.86 -2.46
N LEU A 111 6.50 -3.88 -3.34
CA LEU A 111 7.62 -3.40 -4.14
C LEU A 111 8.00 -2.00 -3.68
N ASN A 112 9.22 -1.87 -3.16
CA ASN A 112 9.84 -0.61 -2.79
C ASN A 112 9.14 0.24 -1.70
N MET A 113 8.05 -0.24 -1.09
CA MET A 113 7.42 0.37 0.10
C MET A 113 8.29 0.18 1.36
N ARG A 114 9.28 1.04 1.60
CA ARG A 114 10.36 0.79 2.58
C ARG A 114 10.32 1.64 3.84
N ASP A 115 9.75 2.83 3.77
CA ASP A 115 9.91 3.83 4.82
C ASP A 115 8.82 4.93 4.76
N ILE A 116 8.99 5.95 5.60
CA ILE A 116 8.12 7.13 5.71
C ILE A 116 7.97 7.94 4.42
N ASN A 117 8.92 7.86 3.48
CA ASN A 117 8.82 8.58 2.21
C ASN A 117 7.92 7.82 1.24
N TYR A 118 8.04 6.49 1.22
CA TYR A 118 7.18 5.64 0.43
C TYR A 118 7.06 4.26 1.07
N GLY A 119 5.92 3.99 1.72
CA GLY A 119 5.60 2.67 2.24
C GLY A 119 4.48 2.66 3.26
N PHE A 120 4.42 1.60 4.07
CA PHE A 120 3.39 1.48 5.11
C PHE A 120 3.46 2.63 6.12
N GLU A 121 4.66 3.08 6.47
CA GLU A 121 4.85 4.23 7.36
C GLU A 121 4.29 5.52 6.76
N ALA A 122 4.48 5.74 5.44
CA ALA A 122 3.91 6.89 4.74
C ALA A 122 2.37 6.87 4.78
N ILE A 123 1.76 5.70 4.53
CA ILE A 123 0.30 5.50 4.61
C ILE A 123 -0.21 5.76 6.02
N ASN A 124 0.45 5.20 7.02
CA ASN A 124 0.08 5.38 8.42
C ASN A 124 0.20 6.84 8.85
N HIS A 125 1.30 7.51 8.50
CA HIS A 125 1.49 8.92 8.81
C HIS A 125 0.40 9.78 8.15
N ARG A 126 0.08 9.52 6.88
CA ARG A 126 -0.99 10.22 6.18
C ARG A 126 -2.34 10.04 6.88
N TYR A 127 -2.66 8.82 7.31
CA TYR A 127 -3.90 8.53 8.02
C TYR A 127 -4.00 9.27 9.37
N ILE A 128 -2.91 9.30 10.14
CA ILE A 128 -2.84 10.02 11.42
C ILE A 128 -3.02 11.53 11.20
N VAL A 129 -2.38 12.11 10.17
CA VAL A 129 -2.51 13.54 9.83
C VAL A 129 -3.96 13.91 9.51
N LEU A 130 -4.74 12.99 8.94
CA LEU A 130 -6.16 13.16 8.64
C LEU A 130 -7.08 12.87 9.84
N GLY A 131 -6.53 12.57 11.02
CA GLY A 131 -7.30 12.25 12.23
C GLY A 131 -7.86 10.84 12.27
N GLY A 132 -7.25 9.89 11.55
CA GLY A 132 -7.51 8.46 11.71
C GLY A 132 -7.04 7.92 13.07
N VAL A 133 -7.66 6.83 13.54
CA VAL A 133 -7.39 6.18 14.84
C VAL A 133 -7.04 4.72 14.64
#